data_AF-A0A531LRH0-F1
#
_entry.id   AF-A0A531LRH0-F1
#
_cell.length_a   1.000
_cell.length_b   1.000
_cell.length_c   1.000
_cell.angle_alpha   90.00
_cell.angle_beta   90.00
_cell.angle_gamma   90.00
#
_symmetry.space_group_name_H-M   'P 1'
#
loop_
_entity.id
_entity.type
_entity.pdbx_description
1 polymer ?
#
loop_
_entity_poly.entity_id
_entity_poly.type
_entity_poly.pdbx_seq_one_letter_code
_entity_poly.pdbx_strand_id
1 'polypeptide(L)'
;DHHIARNPGLKLDLGFLESVRSVNRSALERRVASLTKRRSIKADNQAAWLLRAIACMDLTTLNSNDTEERVRRLCAKAINPLRRDIMEGLGIAGETIRPAAVCVYHPFVATAVDAVRGTG
;
A
#
# COMPACT_ATOMS: atom_id res chain seq x y z
N ASP A 1 20.92 20.98 2.38
CA ASP A 1 20.31 21.78 1.31
C ASP A 1 19.58 20.90 0.32
N HIS A 2 18.26 21.05 0.19
CA HIS A 2 17.49 20.30 -0.81
C HIS A 2 17.71 20.93 -2.19
N HIS A 3 18.63 20.37 -2.98
CA HIS A 3 19.04 20.82 -4.32
C HIS A 3 17.96 20.75 -5.41
N ILE A 4 16.70 20.45 -5.06
CA ILE A 4 15.60 20.33 -6.01
C ILE A 4 14.70 21.56 -5.85
N ALA A 5 14.55 22.34 -6.92
CA ALA A 5 13.62 23.47 -6.97
C ALA A 5 12.21 22.98 -6.61
N ARG A 6 11.58 23.62 -5.61
CA ARG A 6 10.21 23.28 -5.22
C ARG A 6 9.25 23.60 -6.35
N ASN A 7 8.13 22.88 -6.39
CA ASN A 7 7.04 23.18 -7.30
C ASN A 7 6.64 24.67 -7.11
N PRO A 8 6.72 25.51 -8.16
CA PRO A 8 6.38 26.93 -8.08
C PRO A 8 4.91 27.18 -7.73
N GLY A 9 4.07 26.15 -7.82
CA GLY A 9 2.62 26.23 -7.61
C GLY A 9 1.91 26.93 -8.77
N LEU A 10 0.58 26.91 -8.71
CA LEU A 10 -0.29 27.71 -9.56
C LEU A 10 -1.23 28.54 -8.67
N LYS A 11 -1.69 29.70 -9.16
CA LYS A 11 -2.76 30.43 -8.48
C LYS A 11 -4.02 29.55 -8.44
N LEU A 12 -4.75 29.62 -7.33
CA LEU A 12 -6.02 28.90 -7.19
C LEU A 12 -6.98 29.35 -8.31
N ASP A 13 -7.35 28.40 -9.17
CA ASP A 13 -8.36 28.58 -10.21
C ASP A 13 -9.56 27.68 -9.89
N LEU A 14 -10.63 28.29 -9.40
CA LEU A 14 -11.85 27.59 -9.05
C LEU A 14 -12.59 27.08 -10.30
N GLY A 15 -12.48 27.77 -11.45
CA GLY A 15 -13.09 27.34 -12.70
C GLY A 15 -12.46 26.06 -13.23
N PHE A 16 -11.12 25.97 -13.17
CA PHE A 16 -10.40 24.73 -13.47
C PHE A 16 -10.82 23.61 -12.50
N LEU A 17 -10.84 23.86 -11.20
CA LEU A 17 -11.24 22.86 -10.19
C LEU A 17 -12.67 22.35 -10.41
N GLU A 18 -13.61 23.25 -10.73
CA GLU A 18 -14.99 22.87 -11.02
C GLU A 18 -15.11 22.07 -12.31
N SER A 19 -14.31 22.41 -13.34
CA SER A 19 -14.29 21.67 -14.61
C SER A 19 -13.85 20.20 -14.45
N VAL A 20 -12.96 19.92 -13.49
CA VAL A 20 -12.50 18.54 -13.20
C VAL A 20 -13.33 17.85 -12.12
N ARG A 21 -14.24 18.58 -11.46
CA ARG A 21 -15.07 18.04 -10.36
C ARG A 21 -16.15 17.09 -10.87
N SER A 22 -16.55 17.19 -12.14
CA SER A 22 -17.59 16.33 -12.69
C SER A 22 -17.12 14.88 -12.79
N VAL A 23 -17.72 14.02 -11.98
CA VAL A 23 -17.52 12.57 -12.08
C VAL A 23 -18.62 11.96 -12.94
N ASN A 24 -18.25 11.11 -13.90
CA ASN A 24 -19.24 10.33 -14.65
C ASN A 24 -19.82 9.22 -13.75
N ARG A 25 -20.84 9.59 -12.98
CA ARG A 25 -21.50 8.72 -12.00
C ARG A 25 -21.99 7.43 -12.63
N SER A 26 -22.67 7.50 -13.77
CA SER A 26 -23.23 6.31 -14.43
C SER A 26 -22.14 5.34 -14.89
N ALA A 27 -20.99 5.84 -15.37
CA ALA A 27 -19.85 4.99 -15.70
C ALA A 27 -19.25 4.33 -14.45
N LEU A 28 -19.11 5.08 -13.36
CA LEU A 28 -18.64 4.56 -12.08
C LEU A 28 -19.55 3.45 -11.56
N GLU A 29 -20.86 3.68 -11.52
CA GLU A 29 -21.86 2.72 -11.05
C GLU A 29 -21.83 1.43 -11.88
N ARG A 30 -21.79 1.54 -13.22
CA ARG A 30 -21.65 0.35 -14.09
C ARG A 30 -20.35 -0.41 -13.83
N ARG A 31 -19.24 0.31 -13.63
CA ARG A 31 -17.93 -0.32 -13.35
C ARG A 31 -17.96 -1.07 -12.03
N VAL A 32 -18.45 -0.44 -10.96
CA VAL A 32 -18.57 -1.05 -9.63
C VAL A 32 -19.49 -2.26 -9.66
N ALA A 33 -20.66 -2.16 -10.30
CA ALA A 33 -21.59 -3.27 -10.45
C ALA A 33 -20.99 -4.46 -11.21
N SER A 34 -20.01 -4.23 -12.10
CA SER A 34 -19.32 -5.32 -12.78
C SER A 34 -18.33 -6.06 -11.89
N LEU A 35 -17.78 -5.41 -10.85
CA LEU A 35 -16.79 -6.02 -9.96
C LEU A 35 -17.42 -7.13 -9.11
N THR A 36 -18.65 -6.93 -8.62
CA THR A 36 -19.37 -7.91 -7.79
C THR A 36 -19.84 -9.14 -8.56
N LYS A 37 -19.98 -9.03 -9.88
CA LYS A 37 -20.45 -10.12 -10.77
C LYS A 37 -19.32 -11.05 -11.24
N ARG A 38 -18.05 -10.72 -10.97
CA ARG A 38 -16.92 -11.54 -11.39
C ARG A 38 -16.85 -12.80 -10.54
N ARG A 39 -16.50 -13.93 -11.15
CA ARG A 39 -16.31 -15.20 -10.44
C ARG A 39 -15.19 -15.05 -9.43
N SER A 40 -15.47 -15.41 -8.18
CA SER A 40 -14.46 -15.50 -7.14
C SER A 40 -13.48 -16.63 -7.40
N ILE A 41 -12.22 -16.39 -7.05
CA ILE A 41 -11.19 -17.41 -6.94
C ILE A 41 -11.50 -18.24 -5.69
N LYS A 42 -11.32 -19.56 -5.75
CA LYS A 42 -11.74 -20.49 -4.70
C LYS A 42 -10.54 -21.24 -4.08
N ALA A 43 -10.70 -21.65 -2.82
CA ALA A 43 -9.82 -22.56 -2.10
C ALA A 43 -8.33 -22.15 -2.19
N ASP A 44 -7.45 -23.07 -2.53
CA ASP A 44 -5.99 -22.86 -2.55
C ASP A 44 -5.57 -21.76 -3.51
N ASN A 45 -6.28 -21.59 -4.64
CA ASN A 45 -6.02 -20.48 -5.53
C ASN A 45 -6.31 -19.14 -4.86
N GLN A 46 -7.33 -19.07 -3.99
CA GLN A 46 -7.64 -17.84 -3.25
C GLN A 46 -6.50 -17.51 -2.28
N ALA A 47 -5.99 -18.52 -1.57
CA ALA A 47 -4.85 -18.35 -0.68
C ALA A 47 -3.60 -17.89 -1.47
N ALA A 48 -3.27 -18.56 -2.58
CA ALA A 48 -2.15 -18.20 -3.43
C ALA A 48 -2.23 -16.75 -3.96
N TRP A 49 -3.42 -16.30 -4.38
CA TRP A 49 -3.60 -14.92 -4.83
C TRP A 49 -3.52 -13.89 -3.70
N LEU A 50 -3.94 -14.22 -2.48
CA LEU A 50 -3.74 -13.36 -1.31
C LEU A 50 -2.26 -13.25 -0.94
N LEU A 51 -1.53 -14.36 -0.98
CA LEU A 51 -0.08 -14.37 -0.78
C LEU A 51 0.64 -13.54 -1.85
N ARG A 52 0.23 -13.67 -3.11
CA ARG A 52 0.74 -12.84 -4.20
C ARG A 52 0.41 -11.36 -4.01
N ALA A 53 -0.79 -11.04 -3.51
CA ALA A 53 -1.17 -9.68 -3.21
C ALA A 53 -0.27 -9.06 -2.14
N ILE A 54 0.13 -9.82 -1.11
CA ILE A 54 1.14 -9.38 -0.14
C ILE A 54 2.46 -9.09 -0.86
N ALA A 55 2.95 -10.01 -1.68
CA ALA A 55 4.21 -9.85 -2.41
C ALA A 55 4.28 -8.65 -3.37
N CYS A 56 3.12 -8.15 -3.82
CA CYS A 56 3.02 -7.00 -4.72
C CYS A 56 2.51 -5.72 -4.03
N MET A 57 2.42 -5.72 -2.70
CA MET A 57 1.88 -4.59 -1.94
C MET A 57 2.97 -3.60 -1.54
N ASP A 58 2.68 -2.31 -1.70
CA ASP A 58 3.38 -1.25 -0.97
C ASP A 58 2.67 -1.01 0.35
N LEU A 59 3.25 -1.50 1.45
CA LEU A 59 2.64 -1.36 2.77
C LEU A 59 2.77 0.11 3.22
N THR A 60 1.65 0.83 3.24
CA THR A 60 1.64 2.29 3.26
C THR A 60 1.13 2.87 4.58
N THR A 61 1.78 3.93 5.07
CA THR A 61 1.16 4.91 5.99
C THR A 61 1.44 6.33 5.51
N LEU A 62 0.37 7.09 5.29
CA LEU A 62 0.40 8.49 4.85
C LEU A 62 -0.59 9.31 5.68
N ASN A 63 -0.57 9.12 6.99
CA ASN A 63 -1.45 9.83 7.92
C ASN A 63 -0.80 11.14 8.38
N SER A 64 -1.61 12.18 8.58
CA SER A 64 -1.13 13.49 9.06
C SER A 64 -0.58 13.44 10.49
N ASN A 65 -0.98 12.44 11.28
CA ASN A 65 -0.52 12.22 12.65
C ASN A 65 0.49 11.07 12.80
N ASP A 66 1.17 10.70 11.72
CA ASP A 66 2.21 9.68 11.80
C ASP A 66 3.36 10.10 12.73
N THR A 67 3.95 9.11 13.38
CA THR A 67 5.10 9.26 14.27
C THR A 67 6.15 8.23 13.88
N GLU A 68 7.40 8.44 14.29
CA GLU A 68 8.46 7.45 14.04
C GLU A 68 8.07 6.05 14.52
N GLU A 69 7.44 5.94 15.69
CA GLU A 69 7.03 4.65 16.25
C GLU A 69 5.94 3.96 15.41
N ARG A 70 5.01 4.71 14.82
CA ARG A 70 4.03 4.15 13.87
C ARG A 70 4.72 3.59 12.63
N VAL A 71 5.73 4.30 12.13
CA VAL A 71 6.52 3.88 10.98
C VAL A 71 7.37 2.64 11.31
N ARG A 72 8.00 2.58 12.49
CA ARG A 72 8.72 1.38 12.95
C ARG A 72 7.80 0.18 13.08
N ARG A 73 6.58 0.35 13.61
CA ARG A 73 5.55 -0.70 13.65
C ARG A 73 5.10 -1.15 12.26
N LEU A 74 4.95 -0.22 11.31
CA LEU A 74 4.67 -0.56 9.92
C LEU A 74 5.79 -1.41 9.31
N CYS A 75 7.04 -1.03 9.55
CA CYS A 75 8.22 -1.77 9.08
C CYS A 75 8.30 -3.16 9.73
N ALA A 76 8.03 -3.29 11.03
CA ALA A 76 7.96 -4.59 11.71
C ALA A 76 6.89 -5.51 11.08
N LYS A 77 5.74 -4.94 10.70
CA LYS A 77 4.69 -5.67 9.95
C LYS A 77 5.13 -6.03 8.52
N ALA A 78 5.94 -5.20 7.87
CA ALA A 78 6.49 -5.54 6.55
C ALA A 78 7.48 -6.71 6.63
N ILE A 79 8.28 -6.78 7.69
CA ILE A 79 9.27 -7.86 7.90
C ILE A 79 8.57 -9.20 8.23
N ASN A 80 7.52 -9.15 9.07
CA ASN A 80 6.75 -10.32 9.50
C ASN A 80 5.23 -10.11 9.24
N PRO A 81 4.77 -10.17 7.97
CA PRO A 81 3.39 -9.83 7.61
C PRO A 81 2.37 -10.92 7.96
N LEU A 82 2.82 -12.16 8.13
CA LEU A 82 1.99 -13.33 8.38
C LEU A 82 2.36 -13.96 9.72
N ARG A 83 1.36 -14.49 10.41
CA ARG A 83 1.59 -15.30 11.61
C ARG A 83 2.13 -16.68 11.21
N ARG A 84 2.98 -17.26 12.06
CA ARG A 84 3.63 -18.56 11.81
C ARG A 84 2.63 -19.70 11.62
N ASP A 85 1.58 -19.76 12.43
CA ASP A 85 0.55 -20.79 12.35
C ASP A 85 -0.21 -20.79 11.01
N ILE A 86 -0.40 -19.60 10.41
CA ILE A 86 -0.98 -19.48 9.07
C ILE A 86 -0.01 -20.02 8.02
N MET A 87 1.29 -19.71 8.13
CA MET A 87 2.30 -20.20 7.19
C MET A 87 2.45 -21.72 7.26
N GLU A 88 2.43 -22.29 8.47
CA GLU A 88 2.45 -23.73 8.71
C GLU A 88 1.20 -24.41 8.14
N GLY A 89 0.01 -23.88 8.43
CA GLY A 89 -1.25 -24.39 7.92
C GLY A 89 -1.39 -24.35 6.39
N LEU A 90 -0.63 -23.46 5.73
CA LEU A 90 -0.54 -23.35 4.27
C LEU A 90 0.64 -24.13 3.67
N GLY A 91 1.49 -24.76 4.48
CA GLY A 91 2.65 -25.53 4.01
C GLY A 91 3.79 -24.69 3.43
N ILE A 92 3.89 -23.42 3.79
CA ILE A 92 4.85 -22.44 3.23
C ILE A 92 5.77 -21.85 4.30
N ALA A 93 5.98 -22.55 5.43
CA ALA A 93 6.79 -22.06 6.54
C ALA A 93 8.25 -21.73 6.16
N GLY A 94 8.78 -22.34 5.11
CA GLY A 94 10.12 -22.05 4.57
C GLY A 94 10.18 -20.90 3.55
N GLU A 95 9.03 -20.35 3.16
CA GLU A 95 8.96 -19.29 2.14
C GLU A 95 9.03 -17.90 2.77
N THR A 96 9.69 -16.98 2.07
CA THR A 96 9.71 -15.57 2.46
C THR A 96 8.71 -14.79 1.62
N ILE A 97 7.57 -14.42 2.23
CA ILE A 97 6.53 -13.62 1.58
C ILE A 97 6.41 -12.29 2.32
N ARG A 98 6.79 -11.21 1.66
CA ARG A 98 6.81 -9.84 2.22
C ARG A 98 6.25 -8.82 1.24
N PRO A 99 5.72 -7.68 1.72
CA PRO A 99 5.43 -6.52 0.87
C PRO A 99 6.59 -6.15 -0.03
N ALA A 100 6.27 -5.63 -1.23
CA ALA A 100 7.26 -5.18 -2.18
C ALA A 100 8.03 -3.95 -1.66
N ALA A 101 7.33 -3.07 -0.95
CA ALA A 101 7.91 -1.88 -0.35
C ALA A 101 7.16 -1.43 0.91
N VAL A 102 7.75 -0.45 1.60
CA VAL A 102 7.10 0.37 2.62
C VAL A 102 6.99 1.79 2.07
N CYS A 103 5.79 2.36 2.09
CA CYS A 103 5.53 3.72 1.60
C CYS A 103 5.16 4.64 2.76
N VAL A 104 5.92 5.72 2.93
CA VAL A 104 5.79 6.69 4.03
C VAL A 104 5.96 8.11 3.52
N TYR A 105 5.51 9.09 4.31
CA TYR A 105 5.85 10.48 4.04
C TYR A 105 7.36 10.71 4.11
N HIS A 106 7.84 11.68 3.32
CA HIS A 106 9.26 12.01 3.18
C HIS A 106 10.03 12.16 4.52
N PRO A 107 9.51 12.85 5.56
CA PRO A 107 10.24 12.99 6.83
C PRO A 107 10.55 11.67 7.53
N PHE A 108 9.77 10.61 7.26
CA PHE A 108 9.94 9.30 7.90
C PHE A 108 10.76 8.31 7.08
N VAL A 109 11.28 8.71 5.91
CA VAL A 109 12.08 7.83 5.05
C VAL A 109 13.32 7.32 5.79
N ALA A 110 14.03 8.20 6.50
CA ALA A 110 15.20 7.80 7.29
C ALA A 110 14.83 6.76 8.37
N THR A 111 13.75 7.01 9.12
CA THR A 111 13.21 6.08 10.11
C THR A 111 12.87 4.71 9.51
N ALA A 112 12.21 4.70 8.34
CA ALA A 112 11.84 3.47 7.66
C ALA A 112 13.07 2.69 7.18
N VAL A 113 14.05 3.36 6.56
CA VAL A 113 15.31 2.76 6.11
C VAL A 113 16.05 2.11 7.27
N ASP A 114 16.17 2.80 8.40
CA ASP A 114 16.85 2.24 9.57
C ASP A 114 16.10 1.05 10.17
N ALA A 115 14.76 1.06 10.14
CA ALA A 115 13.94 -0.02 10.69
C ALA A 115 13.97 -1.31 9.85
N VAL A 116 14.15 -1.21 8.53
CA VAL A 116 14.18 -2.39 7.62
C VAL A 116 15.61 -2.82 7.23
N ARG A 117 16.63 -2.13 7.71
CA ARG A 117 18.03 -2.39 7.36
C ARG A 117 18.43 -3.84 7.68
N GLY A 118 19.02 -4.54 6.71
CA GLY A 118 19.53 -5.90 6.89
C GLY A 118 18.44 -6.98 6.97
N THR A 119 17.19 -6.65 6.66
CA THR A 119 16.08 -7.61 6.72
C THR A 119 15.90 -8.39 5.42
N GLY A 120 16.47 -7.92 4.30
CA GLY A 120 16.46 -8.56 2.98
C GLY A 120 17.85 -9.00 2.56
#